data_AF-A0A1H5FXW2-F1
#
_entry.id   AF-A0A1H5FXW2-F1
#
_cell.length_a   1.000
_cell.length_b   1.000
_cell.length_c   1.000
_cell.angle_alpha   90.00
_cell.angle_beta   90.00
_cell.angle_gamma   90.00
#
_symmetry.space_group_name_H-M   'P 1'
#
loop_
_entity.id
_entity.type
_entity.pdbx_description
1 polymer ?
#
loop_
_entity_poly.entity_id
_entity_poly.type
_entity_poly.pdbx_seq_one_letter_code
_entity_poly.pdbx_strand_id
1 'polypeptide(L)'
;MQLGLVDLLRRMIATRRRERFAMSKSCGRDPAGGPLQSTGLAGRSLALGVAACVASLTAVAGLAAAMDENQTAYQRRDDAMKELGRSFTTNIGRVVSGRLAFSPDTVGSAENVLRLASTLPTLFPKGSDIAESHLKSELFAAPARVDEMLAAVQVAATALVPAVRNGDKAEIAAAYKVLNDACNACHVEFRKPYE
;
A
#
# COMPACT_ATOMS: atom_id res chain seq x y z
N MET A 1 37.34 -22.86 -6.74
CA MET A 1 36.91 -22.72 -5.34
C MET A 1 35.71 -21.79 -5.28
N GLN A 2 34.50 -22.34 -5.38
CA GLN A 2 33.24 -21.59 -5.27
C GLN A 2 32.23 -22.46 -4.50
N LEU A 3 32.34 -22.39 -3.18
CA LEU A 3 31.40 -22.91 -2.17
C LEU A 3 31.36 -21.78 -1.12
N GLY A 4 30.25 -21.27 -0.61
CA GLY A 4 28.85 -21.60 -0.80
C GLY A 4 28.05 -20.58 0.00
N LEU A 5 27.54 -19.54 -0.66
CA LEU A 5 26.61 -18.57 -0.04
C LEU A 5 25.26 -19.23 0.30
N VAL A 6 24.92 -20.28 -0.46
CA VAL A 6 23.72 -21.10 -0.27
C VAL A 6 23.79 -21.94 1.02
N ASP A 7 25.01 -22.31 1.45
CA ASP A 7 25.23 -23.16 2.62
C ASP A 7 25.13 -22.37 3.94
N LEU A 8 25.41 -21.07 3.90
CA LEU A 8 25.19 -20.16 5.04
C LEU A 8 23.70 -19.91 5.30
N LEU A 9 22.89 -19.79 4.25
CA LEU A 9 21.45 -19.58 4.34
C LEU A 9 20.71 -20.82 4.89
N ARG A 10 21.15 -22.04 4.54
CA ARG A 10 20.59 -23.28 5.11
C ARG A 10 20.85 -23.42 6.62
N ARG A 11 21.98 -22.91 7.12
CA ARG A 11 22.29 -22.97 8.56
C ARG A 11 21.45 -22.02 9.41
N MET A 12 21.00 -20.89 8.87
CA MET A 12 20.16 -19.92 9.60
C MET A 12 18.69 -20.36 9.75
N ILE A 13 18.18 -21.20 8.85
CA ILE A 13 16.79 -21.70 8.93
C ILE A 13 16.66 -22.80 10.00
N ALA A 14 17.73 -23.57 10.27
CA ALA A 14 17.72 -24.68 11.22
C ALA A 14 17.66 -24.24 12.70
N THR A 15 18.11 -23.03 13.04
CA THR A 15 18.15 -22.55 14.44
C THR A 15 16.79 -22.04 14.93
N ARG A 16 15.95 -21.47 14.06
CA ARG A 16 14.60 -20.99 14.44
C ARG A 16 13.58 -22.10 14.73
N ARG A 17 13.88 -23.36 14.43
CA ARG A 17 12.97 -24.50 14.66
C ARG A 17 13.09 -25.12 16.06
N ARG A 18 14.17 -24.85 16.80
CA ARG A 18 14.37 -25.42 18.15
C ARG A 18 13.64 -24.67 19.26
N GLU A 19 13.31 -23.40 19.08
CA GLU A 19 12.67 -22.61 20.16
C GLU A 19 11.15 -22.83 20.27
N ARG A 20 10.49 -23.34 19.22
CA ARG A 20 9.05 -23.59 19.24
C ARG A 20 8.63 -24.92 19.86
N PHE A 21 9.58 -25.77 20.28
CA PHE A 21 9.27 -27.10 20.82
C PHE A 21 9.36 -27.19 22.37
N ALA A 22 9.75 -26.10 23.05
CA ALA A 22 9.87 -26.08 24.52
C ALA A 22 8.60 -25.65 25.27
N MET A 23 7.55 -25.16 24.57
CA MET A 23 6.33 -24.62 25.19
C MET A 23 5.10 -25.56 25.15
N SER A 24 5.29 -26.88 24.97
CA SER A 24 4.17 -27.85 24.90
C SER A 24 4.31 -28.99 25.92
N LYS A 25 4.67 -28.67 27.16
CA LYS A 25 4.65 -29.66 28.24
C LYS A 25 3.91 -29.13 29.48
N SER A 26 2.64 -28.80 29.29
CA SER A 26 1.64 -28.84 30.36
C SER A 26 0.78 -30.09 30.20
N CYS A 27 0.98 -31.11 31.04
CA CYS A 27 -0.11 -32.02 31.38
C CYS A 27 0.18 -32.80 32.66
N GLY A 28 -0.60 -32.50 33.69
CA GLY A 28 -1.10 -33.43 34.70
C GLY A 28 -0.16 -33.81 35.84
N ARG A 29 -0.62 -33.55 37.08
CA ARG A 29 -1.14 -34.59 38.01
C ARG A 29 -1.24 -34.03 39.44
N ASP A 30 -2.46 -33.86 39.95
CA ASP A 30 -2.74 -33.89 41.39
C ASP A 30 -2.60 -35.33 41.90
N PRO A 31 -2.13 -35.55 43.14
CA PRO A 31 -3.12 -35.83 44.18
C PRO A 31 -2.81 -35.25 45.58
N ALA A 32 -3.91 -35.16 46.33
CA ALA A 32 -4.08 -34.90 47.75
C ALA A 32 -2.95 -35.27 48.72
N GLY A 33 -2.78 -34.44 49.76
CA GLY A 33 -2.01 -34.81 50.96
C GLY A 33 -1.83 -33.72 52.01
N GLY A 34 -2.85 -33.49 52.85
CA GLY A 34 -2.68 -33.19 54.28
C GLY A 34 -2.38 -31.74 54.74
N PRO A 35 -2.88 -31.32 55.91
CA PRO A 35 -2.85 -29.92 56.36
C PRO A 35 -1.73 -29.68 57.36
N LEU A 36 -1.01 -28.55 57.27
CA LEU A 36 -0.33 -27.98 58.43
C LEU A 36 -0.42 -26.45 58.43
N GLN A 37 -0.93 -26.00 59.55
CA GLN A 37 -1.10 -24.63 60.01
C GLN A 37 0.25 -23.91 60.08
N SER A 38 0.28 -22.64 59.71
CA SER A 38 1.24 -21.68 60.28
C SER A 38 0.70 -20.27 60.14
N THR A 39 0.40 -19.71 61.30
CA THR A 39 0.02 -18.33 61.58
C THR A 39 1.12 -17.36 61.17
N GLY A 40 0.77 -16.29 60.44
CA GLY A 40 1.69 -15.21 60.11
C GLY A 40 0.92 -13.92 59.84
N LEU A 41 0.64 -13.17 60.91
CA LEU A 41 0.07 -11.83 60.88
C LEU A 41 0.95 -10.84 60.11
N ALA A 42 0.27 -9.87 59.51
CA ALA A 42 0.66 -8.47 59.44
C ALA A 42 1.93 -8.09 58.65
N GLY A 43 1.70 -7.54 57.46
CA GLY A 43 2.68 -6.78 56.70
C GLY A 43 1.99 -5.87 55.68
N ARG A 44 1.27 -4.86 56.17
CA ARG A 44 0.84 -3.73 55.33
C ARG A 44 2.09 -2.96 54.93
N SER A 45 2.60 -3.21 53.73
CA SER A 45 3.64 -2.40 53.12
C SER A 45 3.07 -1.69 51.90
N LEU A 46 2.89 -0.37 52.05
CA LEU A 46 2.72 0.57 50.95
C LEU A 46 3.84 0.33 49.92
N ALA A 47 3.47 -0.13 48.73
CA ALA A 47 4.34 -0.09 47.55
C ALA A 47 3.50 0.11 46.28
N LEU A 48 2.63 1.12 46.27
CA LEU A 48 2.18 1.76 45.04
C LEU A 48 3.15 2.91 44.77
N GLY A 49 3.96 2.85 43.70
CA GLY A 49 4.80 4.01 43.39
C GLY A 49 5.71 4.01 42.17
N VAL A 50 6.10 2.88 41.55
CA VAL A 50 7.08 2.93 40.44
C VAL A 50 6.82 1.88 39.34
N ALA A 51 5.63 1.89 38.73
CA ALA A 51 5.32 1.00 37.60
C ALA A 51 4.63 1.73 36.42
N ALA A 52 4.85 3.04 36.26
CA ALA A 52 4.14 3.84 35.25
C ALA A 52 5.05 4.57 34.23
N CYS A 53 6.38 4.38 34.24
CA CYS A 53 7.29 5.14 33.36
C CYS A 53 7.79 4.38 32.11
N VAL A 54 7.53 3.07 31.98
CA VAL A 54 8.04 2.26 30.84
C VAL A 54 7.02 2.13 29.70
N ALA A 55 5.75 2.48 29.92
CA ALA A 55 4.70 2.40 28.90
C ALA A 55 4.70 3.59 27.91
N SER A 56 5.39 4.69 28.20
CA SER A 56 5.36 5.91 27.39
C SER A 56 6.35 5.89 26.22
N LEU A 57 7.40 5.05 26.26
CA LEU A 57 8.44 5.02 25.22
C LEU A 57 8.03 4.20 23.98
N THR A 58 7.14 3.22 24.12
CA THR A 58 6.69 2.38 23.00
C THR A 58 5.69 3.10 22.08
N ALA A 59 4.92 4.05 22.61
CA ALA A 59 3.93 4.81 21.83
C ALA A 59 4.59 5.78 20.82
N VAL A 60 5.73 6.38 21.15
CA VAL A 60 6.44 7.33 20.28
C VAL A 60 7.08 6.62 19.08
N ALA A 61 7.61 5.40 19.27
CA ALA A 61 8.21 4.62 18.20
C ALA A 61 7.16 4.18 17.14
N GLY A 62 5.93 3.84 17.56
CA GLY A 62 4.86 3.45 16.64
C GLY A 62 4.39 4.59 15.74
N LEU A 63 4.36 5.83 16.24
CA LEU A 63 3.97 7.00 15.45
C LEU A 63 5.01 7.34 14.38
N ALA A 64 6.30 7.28 14.71
CA ALA A 64 7.37 7.55 13.75
C ALA A 64 7.37 6.54 12.58
N ALA A 65 7.17 5.25 12.88
CA ALA A 65 7.08 4.20 11.86
C ALA A 65 5.85 4.38 10.93
N ALA A 66 4.70 4.77 11.49
CA ALA A 66 3.50 5.04 10.70
C ALA A 66 3.65 6.26 9.77
N MET A 67 4.36 7.31 10.21
CA MET A 67 4.66 8.47 9.36
C MET A 67 5.58 8.11 8.19
N ASP A 68 6.59 7.26 8.42
CA ASP A 68 7.48 6.76 7.37
C ASP A 68 6.73 5.91 6.33
N GLU A 69 5.80 5.06 6.79
CA GLU A 69 4.95 4.27 5.89
C GLU A 69 4.01 5.14 5.04
N ASN A 70 3.37 6.15 5.66
CA ASN A 70 2.49 7.09 4.97
C ASN A 70 3.26 7.92 3.91
N GLN A 71 4.47 8.37 4.25
CA GLN A 71 5.36 9.06 3.32
C GLN A 71 5.72 8.19 2.13
N THR A 72 6.10 6.93 2.39
CA THR A 72 6.43 5.97 1.34
C THR A 72 5.21 5.68 0.45
N ALA A 73 4.02 5.52 1.04
CA ALA A 73 2.78 5.32 0.30
C ALA A 73 2.44 6.52 -0.60
N TYR A 74 2.61 7.74 -0.08
CA TYR A 74 2.46 8.97 -0.86
C TYR A 74 3.40 8.97 -2.07
N GLN A 75 4.69 8.69 -1.87
CA GLN A 75 5.69 8.68 -2.95
C GLN A 75 5.35 7.64 -4.02
N ARG A 76 5.00 6.40 -3.62
CA ARG A 76 4.60 5.36 -4.57
C ARG A 76 3.42 5.79 -5.44
N ARG A 77 2.40 6.40 -4.84
CA ARG A 77 1.24 6.92 -5.59
C ARG A 77 1.66 8.05 -6.52
N ASP A 78 2.40 9.03 -6.01
CA ASP A 78 2.81 10.21 -6.79
C ASP A 78 3.64 9.81 -8.03
N ASP A 79 4.61 8.91 -7.85
CA ASP A 79 5.43 8.40 -8.95
C ASP A 79 4.60 7.65 -10.00
N ALA A 80 3.72 6.75 -9.55
CA ALA A 80 2.84 5.98 -10.43
C ALA A 80 1.88 6.90 -11.21
N MET A 81 1.29 7.90 -10.55
CA MET A 81 0.38 8.86 -11.20
C MET A 81 1.12 9.76 -12.19
N LYS A 82 2.34 10.19 -11.88
CA LYS A 82 3.19 10.94 -12.82
C LYS A 82 3.56 10.10 -14.03
N GLU A 83 3.90 8.83 -13.84
CA GLU A 83 4.20 7.92 -14.95
C GLU A 83 2.98 7.66 -15.84
N LEU A 84 1.85 7.34 -15.22
CA LEU A 84 0.58 7.15 -15.92
C LEU A 84 0.20 8.41 -16.71
N GLY A 85 0.32 9.59 -16.07
CA GLY A 85 0.10 10.89 -16.71
C GLY A 85 1.04 11.17 -17.88
N ARG A 86 2.34 10.85 -17.78
CA ARG A 86 3.29 10.99 -18.89
C ARG A 86 2.95 10.08 -20.07
N SER A 87 2.71 8.79 -19.82
CA SER A 87 2.36 7.85 -20.88
C SER A 87 1.05 8.24 -21.56
N PHE A 88 0.05 8.65 -20.79
CA PHE A 88 -1.24 9.06 -21.32
C PHE A 88 -1.15 10.39 -22.08
N THR A 89 -0.75 11.48 -21.42
CA THR A 89 -0.86 12.83 -22.00
C THR A 89 0.24 13.15 -23.02
N THR A 90 1.49 12.76 -22.76
CA THR A 90 2.62 13.13 -23.62
C THR A 90 2.70 12.23 -24.83
N ASN A 91 2.52 10.92 -24.69
CA ASN A 91 2.78 9.98 -25.78
C ASN A 91 1.52 9.62 -26.58
N ILE A 92 0.34 9.61 -25.95
CA ILE A 92 -0.93 9.34 -26.63
C ILE A 92 -1.68 10.66 -26.87
N GLY A 93 -1.80 11.52 -25.87
CA GLY A 93 -2.51 12.80 -25.97
C GLY A 93 -1.93 13.74 -27.02
N ARG A 94 -0.60 13.77 -27.19
CA ARG A 94 0.03 14.54 -28.27
C ARG A 94 -0.22 13.95 -29.66
N VAL A 95 -0.43 12.64 -29.78
CA VAL A 95 -0.86 12.02 -31.04
C VAL A 95 -2.30 12.44 -31.36
N VAL A 96 -3.19 12.35 -30.37
CA VAL A 96 -4.59 12.82 -30.48
C VAL A 96 -4.65 14.29 -30.88
N SER A 97 -3.81 15.14 -30.30
CA SER A 97 -3.76 16.58 -30.60
C SER A 97 -2.94 16.93 -31.86
N GLY A 98 -2.41 15.96 -32.60
CA GLY A 98 -1.56 16.18 -33.77
C GLY A 98 -0.18 16.79 -33.51
N ARG A 99 0.27 16.85 -32.25
CA ARG A 99 1.59 17.37 -31.82
C ARG A 99 2.70 16.32 -31.81
N LEU A 100 2.36 15.06 -32.09
CA LEU A 100 3.27 13.93 -32.21
C LEU A 100 2.72 12.98 -33.29
N ALA A 101 3.60 12.38 -34.09
CA ALA A 101 3.20 11.34 -35.02
C ALA A 101 2.93 10.03 -34.27
N PHE A 102 1.94 9.25 -34.73
CA PHE A 102 1.74 7.90 -34.23
C PHE A 102 2.98 7.04 -34.50
N SER A 103 3.40 6.24 -33.51
CA SER A 103 4.54 5.33 -33.62
C SER A 103 4.34 4.10 -32.71
N PRO A 104 5.23 3.09 -32.78
CA PRO A 104 5.22 1.98 -31.83
C PRO A 104 5.30 2.42 -30.36
N ASP A 105 5.90 3.58 -30.07
CA ASP A 105 5.96 4.13 -28.70
C ASP A 105 4.58 4.55 -28.18
N THR A 106 3.65 4.92 -29.08
CA THR A 106 2.25 5.20 -28.72
C THR A 106 1.59 3.93 -28.18
N VAL A 107 1.83 2.78 -28.83
CA VAL A 107 1.32 1.47 -28.37
C VAL A 107 1.96 1.08 -27.03
N GLY A 108 3.28 1.19 -26.90
CA GLY A 108 3.97 0.90 -25.63
C GLY A 108 3.48 1.80 -24.49
N SER A 109 3.09 3.04 -24.79
CA SER A 109 2.51 3.95 -23.81
C SER A 109 1.10 3.54 -23.38
N ALA A 110 0.25 3.06 -24.31
CA ALA A 110 -1.07 2.53 -23.97
C ALA A 110 -0.98 1.28 -23.09
N GLU A 111 -0.02 0.39 -23.38
CA GLU A 111 0.27 -0.78 -22.56
C GLU A 111 0.77 -0.40 -21.15
N ASN A 112 1.60 0.64 -21.05
CA ASN A 112 2.01 1.17 -19.74
C ASN A 112 0.82 1.74 -18.95
N VAL A 113 -0.05 2.51 -19.61
CA VAL A 113 -1.28 3.03 -19.00
C VAL A 113 -2.13 1.89 -18.43
N LEU A 114 -2.35 0.82 -19.20
CA LEU A 114 -3.08 -0.36 -18.73
C LEU A 114 -2.39 -1.02 -17.52
N ARG A 115 -1.06 -1.21 -17.59
CA ARG A 115 -0.28 -1.79 -16.49
C ARG A 115 -0.43 -0.99 -15.20
N LEU A 116 -0.26 0.33 -15.26
CA LEU A 116 -0.35 1.20 -14.08
C LEU A 116 -1.80 1.35 -13.60
N ALA A 117 -2.78 1.41 -14.50
CA ALA A 117 -4.20 1.44 -14.13
C ALA A 117 -4.61 0.22 -13.28
N SER A 118 -4.02 -0.94 -13.56
CA SER A 118 -4.29 -2.18 -12.81
C SER A 118 -3.79 -2.14 -11.36
N THR A 119 -2.81 -1.28 -11.03
CA THR A 119 -2.24 -1.19 -9.68
C THR A 119 -2.88 -0.10 -8.83
N LEU A 120 -3.72 0.78 -9.41
CA LEU A 120 -4.32 1.92 -8.71
C LEU A 120 -5.01 1.58 -7.38
N PRO A 121 -5.75 0.46 -7.23
CA PRO A 121 -6.39 0.11 -5.95
C PRO A 121 -5.41 -0.02 -4.79
N THR A 122 -4.13 -0.25 -5.06
CA THR A 122 -3.09 -0.41 -4.03
C THR A 122 -2.45 0.90 -3.58
N LEU A 123 -2.75 2.02 -4.25
CA LEU A 123 -2.02 3.29 -4.10
C LEU A 123 -2.67 4.26 -3.10
N PHE A 124 -3.77 3.88 -2.46
CA PHE A 124 -4.54 4.76 -1.55
C PHE A 124 -4.71 4.14 -0.15
N PRO A 125 -3.63 3.73 0.54
CA PRO A 125 -3.77 3.30 1.93
C PRO A 125 -4.16 4.49 2.82
N LYS A 126 -4.95 4.20 3.86
CA LYS A 126 -5.39 5.19 4.85
C LYS A 126 -4.20 5.89 5.50
N GLY A 127 -4.25 7.22 5.61
CA GLY A 127 -3.16 8.04 6.15
C GLY A 127 -2.14 8.53 5.14
N SER A 128 -2.24 8.11 3.86
CA SER A 128 -1.38 8.61 2.77
C SER A 128 -1.79 9.99 2.20
N ASP A 129 -2.78 10.63 2.83
CA ASP A 129 -3.22 12.02 2.65
C ASP A 129 -2.39 13.00 3.51
N ILE A 130 -1.08 12.80 3.53
CA ILE A 130 -0.12 13.68 4.22
C ILE A 130 -0.17 15.12 3.69
N ALA A 131 0.48 16.06 4.37
CA ALA A 131 0.42 17.49 4.05
C ALA A 131 0.85 17.81 2.60
N GLU A 132 1.88 17.13 2.11
CA GLU A 132 2.41 17.23 0.75
C GLU A 132 1.45 16.66 -0.30
N SER A 133 0.45 15.88 0.12
CA SER A 133 -0.48 15.21 -0.77
C SER A 133 -1.62 16.11 -1.22
N HIS A 134 -1.86 16.07 -2.53
CA HIS A 134 -3.09 16.55 -3.13
C HIS A 134 -4.28 15.57 -2.94
N LEU A 135 -4.14 14.48 -2.18
CA LEU A 135 -5.26 13.63 -1.85
C LEU A 135 -6.17 14.32 -0.82
N LYS A 136 -7.47 14.32 -1.09
CA LYS A 136 -8.52 14.74 -0.16
C LYS A 136 -8.86 13.58 0.79
N SER A 137 -8.96 13.84 2.09
CA SER A 137 -9.25 12.82 3.12
C SER A 137 -10.64 12.18 2.94
N GLU A 138 -11.56 12.87 2.27
CA GLU A 138 -12.89 12.41 1.89
C GLU A 138 -12.86 11.11 1.08
N LEU A 139 -11.75 10.82 0.38
CA LEU A 139 -11.55 9.54 -0.31
C LEU A 139 -11.76 8.35 0.63
N PHE A 140 -11.28 8.42 1.87
CA PHE A 140 -11.37 7.32 2.84
C PHE A 140 -12.77 7.13 3.43
N ALA A 141 -13.66 8.11 3.26
CA ALA A 141 -15.05 8.01 3.68
C ALA A 141 -15.96 7.43 2.57
N ALA A 142 -15.44 7.24 1.35
CA ALA A 142 -16.22 6.84 0.18
C ALA A 142 -15.66 5.61 -0.56
N PRO A 143 -15.32 4.49 0.12
CA PRO A 143 -14.63 3.36 -0.51
C PRO A 143 -15.37 2.78 -1.73
N ALA A 144 -16.70 2.62 -1.66
CA ALA A 144 -17.48 2.12 -2.78
C ALA A 144 -17.42 3.04 -4.02
N ARG A 145 -17.42 4.37 -3.79
CA ARG A 145 -17.29 5.37 -4.88
C ARG A 145 -15.91 5.34 -5.51
N VAL A 146 -14.88 5.16 -4.68
CA VAL A 146 -13.49 5.03 -5.14
C VAL A 146 -13.33 3.76 -5.97
N ASP A 147 -13.83 2.63 -5.48
CA ASP A 147 -13.78 1.35 -6.20
C ASP A 147 -14.49 1.43 -7.56
N GLU A 148 -15.66 2.08 -7.62
CA GLU A 148 -16.40 2.34 -8.86
C GLU A 148 -15.55 3.13 -9.87
N MET A 149 -14.95 4.23 -9.43
CA MET A 149 -14.12 5.08 -10.28
C MET A 149 -12.85 4.37 -10.76
N LEU A 150 -12.19 3.62 -9.88
CA LEU A 150 -11.00 2.85 -10.22
C LEU A 150 -11.34 1.74 -11.23
N ALA A 151 -12.48 1.07 -11.08
CA ALA A 151 -12.98 0.11 -12.06
C ALA A 151 -13.25 0.77 -13.41
N ALA A 152 -13.86 1.96 -13.43
CA ALA A 152 -14.09 2.71 -14.68
C ALA A 152 -12.77 3.06 -15.40
N VAL A 153 -11.74 3.47 -14.65
CA VAL A 153 -10.39 3.72 -15.19
C VAL A 153 -9.79 2.44 -15.77
N GLN A 154 -9.89 1.30 -15.07
CA GLN A 154 -9.36 0.02 -15.54
C GLN A 154 -10.05 -0.47 -16.82
N VAL A 155 -11.38 -0.35 -16.90
CA VAL A 155 -12.16 -0.68 -18.10
C VAL A 155 -11.75 0.22 -19.27
N ALA A 156 -11.67 1.53 -19.06
CA ALA A 156 -11.28 2.47 -20.11
C ALA A 156 -9.82 2.26 -20.56
N ALA A 157 -8.89 1.96 -19.65
CA ALA A 157 -7.50 1.65 -19.98
C ALA A 157 -7.38 0.34 -20.76
N THR A 158 -8.22 -0.66 -20.47
CA THR A 158 -8.28 -1.91 -21.22
C THR A 158 -8.74 -1.67 -22.66
N ALA A 159 -9.73 -0.79 -22.87
CA ALA A 159 -10.21 -0.42 -24.19
C ALA A 159 -9.23 0.46 -24.99
N LEU A 160 -8.33 1.18 -24.31
CA LEU A 160 -7.35 2.07 -24.95
C LEU A 160 -6.33 1.30 -25.81
N VAL A 161 -5.84 0.16 -25.33
CA VAL A 161 -4.79 -0.61 -26.02
C VAL A 161 -5.18 -1.05 -27.43
N PRO A 162 -6.34 -1.72 -27.66
CA PRO A 162 -6.74 -2.10 -29.02
C PRO A 162 -6.98 -0.89 -29.93
N ALA A 163 -7.58 0.20 -29.42
CA ALA A 163 -7.77 1.42 -30.21
C ALA A 163 -6.43 2.03 -30.68
N VAL A 164 -5.43 2.06 -29.79
CA VAL A 164 -4.08 2.53 -30.12
C VAL A 164 -3.38 1.59 -31.10
N ARG A 165 -3.54 0.27 -30.95
CA ARG A 165 -2.94 -0.70 -31.89
C ARG A 165 -3.54 -0.63 -33.30
N ASN A 166 -4.80 -0.22 -33.45
CA ASN A 166 -5.42 -0.02 -34.76
C ASN A 166 -4.77 1.14 -35.55
N GLY A 167 -4.25 2.16 -34.84
CA GLY A 167 -3.61 3.31 -35.47
C GLY A 167 -4.59 4.32 -36.10
N ASP A 168 -5.89 4.05 -36.06
CA ASP A 168 -6.93 4.99 -36.47
C ASP A 168 -7.02 6.17 -35.49
N LYS A 169 -6.81 7.39 -35.99
CA LYS A 169 -6.74 8.59 -35.14
C LYS A 169 -8.07 8.90 -34.46
N ALA A 170 -9.21 8.62 -35.10
CA ALA A 170 -10.52 8.89 -34.53
C ALA A 170 -10.83 7.89 -33.41
N GLU A 171 -10.49 6.61 -33.58
CA GLU A 171 -10.63 5.60 -32.54
C GLU A 171 -9.72 5.87 -31.35
N ILE A 172 -8.46 6.25 -31.60
CA ILE A 172 -7.53 6.67 -30.54
C ILE A 172 -8.10 7.86 -29.76
N ALA A 173 -8.60 8.88 -30.45
CA ALA A 173 -9.18 10.06 -29.83
C ALA A 173 -10.42 9.73 -28.98
N ALA A 174 -11.30 8.85 -29.48
CA ALA A 174 -12.48 8.40 -28.75
C ALA A 174 -12.10 7.64 -27.46
N ALA A 175 -11.22 6.64 -27.56
CA ALA A 175 -10.76 5.87 -26.41
C ALA A 175 -9.98 6.73 -25.41
N TYR A 176 -9.13 7.64 -25.90
CA TYR A 176 -8.43 8.62 -25.08
C TYR A 176 -9.41 9.49 -24.30
N LYS A 177 -10.47 10.00 -24.94
CA LYS A 177 -11.48 10.81 -24.26
C LYS A 177 -12.17 10.04 -23.15
N VAL A 178 -12.58 8.79 -23.39
CA VAL A 178 -13.23 7.94 -22.39
C VAL A 178 -12.35 7.75 -21.16
N LEU A 179 -11.06 7.42 -21.35
CA LEU A 179 -10.14 7.28 -20.22
C LEU A 179 -9.86 8.61 -19.53
N ASN A 180 -9.71 9.70 -20.28
CA ASN A 180 -9.52 11.04 -19.71
C ASN A 180 -10.68 11.43 -18.78
N ASP A 181 -11.91 11.17 -19.21
CA ASP A 181 -13.11 11.48 -18.44
C ASP A 181 -13.17 10.63 -17.15
N ALA A 182 -12.80 9.34 -17.22
CA ALA A 182 -12.68 8.48 -16.05
C ALA A 182 -11.62 8.97 -15.05
N CYS A 183 -10.44 9.38 -15.54
CA CYS A 183 -9.39 9.99 -14.71
C CYS A 183 -9.90 11.27 -14.03
N ASN A 184 -10.60 12.13 -14.78
CA ASN A 184 -11.10 13.40 -14.27
C ASN A 184 -12.21 13.25 -13.23
N ALA A 185 -13.09 12.26 -13.37
CA ALA A 185 -14.14 11.99 -12.38
C ALA A 185 -13.55 11.82 -10.97
N CYS A 186 -12.47 11.02 -10.84
CA CYS A 186 -11.78 10.84 -9.57
C CYS A 186 -11.03 12.10 -9.12
N HIS A 187 -10.35 12.80 -10.05
CA HIS A 187 -9.60 14.01 -9.68
C HIS A 187 -10.50 15.16 -9.20
N VAL A 188 -11.68 15.35 -9.78
CA VAL A 188 -12.62 16.40 -9.37
C VAL A 188 -13.07 16.15 -7.92
N GLU A 189 -13.43 14.91 -7.60
CA GLU A 189 -13.94 14.57 -6.27
C GLU A 189 -12.82 14.50 -5.23
N PHE A 190 -11.68 13.87 -5.53
CA PHE A 190 -10.69 13.45 -4.53
C PHE A 190 -9.30 14.06 -4.65
N ARG A 191 -9.04 14.92 -5.65
CA ARG A 191 -7.76 15.64 -5.77
C ARG A 191 -7.93 17.12 -5.43
N LYS A 192 -7.05 17.65 -4.58
CA LYS A 192 -6.91 19.09 -4.32
C LYS A 192 -6.39 19.77 -5.59
N PRO A 193 -6.78 21.03 -5.87
CA PRO A 193 -6.17 21.80 -6.94
C PRO A 193 -4.66 21.97 -6.68
N TYR A 194 -3.91 22.29 -7.74
CA TYR A 194 -2.57 22.84 -7.59
C TYR A 194 -2.72 24.34 -7.31
N GLU A 195 -2.06 24.82 -6.26
CA GLU A 195 -1.96 26.26 -5.94
C GLU A 195 -0.93 26.96 -6.84
#